data_AF-B9W5U0-F1
#
_entry.id   AF-B9W5U0-F1
#
_cell.length_a   1.000
_cell.length_b   1.000
_cell.length_c   1.000
_cell.angle_alpha   90.00
_cell.angle_beta   90.00
_cell.angle_gamma   90.00
#
_symmetry.space_group_name_H-M   'P 1'
#
loop_
_entity.id
_entity.type
_entity.pdbx_description
1 polymer ?
#
loop_
_entity_poly.entity_id
_entity_poly.type
_entity_poly.pdbx_seq_one_letter_code
_entity_poly.pdbx_strand_id
1 'polypeptide(L)'
;GMGGVGKTTLAKRIYGSIGNQFQHHAWVFVPSRYKMKDLLLAILSELIPIEEETSKLDDVKLGEKLRNFLQGKRYLIVMDGVEETQLWETLEKNKVFPNEKHGSRLLLTTRSKNVASLASSSSSRIHNIQPLDDEAKWELLEKLVFKDEKCPQGLVKLGKQIATKCAGLPLALK
;
A
#
# COMPACT_ATOMS: atom_id res chain seq x y z
N GLY A 1 5.61 -8.75 -5.05
CA GLY A 1 6.79 -8.17 -5.72
C GLY A 1 7.89 -7.80 -4.72
N MET A 2 9.15 -7.84 -5.17
CA MET A 2 10.36 -7.56 -4.37
C MET A 2 10.39 -6.13 -3.79
N GLY A 3 11.27 -5.86 -2.81
CA GLY A 3 11.58 -4.50 -2.35
C GLY A 3 12.03 -3.59 -3.51
N GLY A 4 11.74 -2.29 -3.41
CA GLY A 4 12.15 -1.30 -4.42
C GLY A 4 11.38 -1.31 -5.76
N VAL A 5 10.51 -2.30 -6.00
CA VAL A 5 9.78 -2.47 -7.27
C VAL A 5 8.62 -1.48 -7.51
N GLY A 6 8.31 -0.60 -6.53
CA GLY A 6 7.28 0.44 -6.70
C GLY A 6 5.86 0.09 -6.19
N LYS A 7 5.70 -0.90 -5.31
CA LYS A 7 4.39 -1.25 -4.70
C LYS A 7 3.69 -0.06 -4.04
N THR A 8 4.38 0.63 -3.15
CA THR A 8 3.88 1.83 -2.47
C THR A 8 3.52 2.92 -3.48
N THR A 9 4.33 3.11 -4.53
CA THR A 9 4.05 4.08 -5.60
C THR A 9 2.76 3.75 -6.34
N LEU A 10 2.57 2.48 -6.73
CA LEU A 10 1.33 2.04 -7.39
C LEU A 10 0.12 2.23 -6.48
N ALA A 11 0.22 1.82 -5.21
CA ALA A 11 -0.85 1.99 -4.26
C ALA A 11 -1.21 3.48 -4.07
N LYS A 12 -0.21 4.38 -3.98
CA LYS A 12 -0.45 5.84 -3.89
C LYS A 12 -1.20 6.37 -5.09
N ARG A 13 -0.85 5.90 -6.30
CA ARG A 13 -1.54 6.27 -7.54
C ARG A 13 -3.00 5.82 -7.54
N ILE A 14 -3.27 4.60 -7.07
CA ILE A 14 -4.64 4.07 -6.93
C ILE A 14 -5.40 4.89 -5.89
N TYR A 15 -4.84 5.07 -4.69
CA TYR A 15 -5.49 5.81 -3.62
C TYR A 15 -5.85 7.25 -4.03
N GLY A 16 -4.93 7.96 -4.70
CA GLY A 16 -5.19 9.31 -5.20
C GLY A 16 -6.22 9.38 -6.33
N SER A 17 -6.43 8.30 -7.10
CA SER A 17 -7.38 8.32 -8.23
C SER A 17 -8.80 7.90 -7.84
N ILE A 18 -8.96 6.97 -6.89
CA ILE A 18 -10.27 6.45 -6.51
C ILE A 18 -10.66 6.72 -5.06
N GLY A 19 -9.76 7.20 -4.20
CA GLY A 19 -10.02 7.39 -2.76
C GLY A 19 -11.26 8.24 -2.49
N ASN A 20 -11.36 9.39 -3.17
CA ASN A 20 -12.49 10.32 -3.04
C ASN A 20 -13.84 9.77 -3.54
N GLN A 21 -13.87 8.58 -4.16
CA GLN A 21 -15.11 7.89 -4.54
C GLN A 21 -15.68 7.05 -3.39
N PHE A 22 -14.94 6.89 -2.29
CA PHE A 22 -15.37 6.21 -1.07
C PHE A 22 -15.82 7.25 -0.04
N GLN A 23 -16.81 6.90 0.80
CA GLN A 23 -17.30 7.80 1.84
C GLN A 23 -16.23 8.08 2.89
N HIS A 24 -15.40 7.07 3.16
CA HIS A 24 -14.24 7.18 4.02
C HIS A 24 -13.06 6.44 3.41
N HIS A 25 -11.86 7.00 3.55
CA HIS A 25 -10.66 6.33 3.11
C HIS A 25 -9.51 6.64 4.06
N ALA A 26 -8.63 5.66 4.27
CA ALA A 26 -7.46 5.80 5.12
C ALA A 26 -6.24 5.19 4.44
N TRP A 27 -5.08 5.80 4.68
CA TRP A 27 -3.80 5.23 4.34
C TRP A 27 -2.95 5.11 5.59
N VAL A 28 -2.51 3.89 5.91
CA VAL A 28 -1.57 3.67 7.01
C VAL A 28 -0.35 2.89 6.54
N PHE A 29 0.81 3.26 7.08
CA PHE A 29 2.03 2.49 6.95
C PHE A 29 2.14 1.50 8.11
N VAL A 30 2.44 0.24 7.81
CA VAL A 30 2.65 -0.81 8.81
C VAL A 30 4.16 -0.96 9.03
N PRO A 31 4.71 -0.55 10.18
CA PRO A 31 6.12 -0.74 10.48
C PRO A 31 6.43 -2.24 10.69
N SER A 32 7.68 -2.64 10.41
CA SER A 32 8.13 -4.03 10.62
C SER A 32 7.96 -4.51 12.06
N ARG A 33 7.98 -3.59 13.03
CA ARG A 33 7.57 -3.85 14.42
C ARG A 33 6.37 -2.97 14.73
N TYR A 34 5.18 -3.56 14.72
CA TYR A 34 3.94 -2.85 15.01
C TYR A 34 3.39 -3.26 16.38
N LYS A 35 2.64 -2.36 17.00
CA LYS A 35 1.66 -2.69 18.05
C LYS A 35 0.28 -2.58 17.44
N MET A 36 -0.59 -3.54 17.73
CA MET A 36 -1.95 -3.56 17.17
C MET A 36 -2.72 -2.30 17.58
N LYS A 37 -2.58 -1.87 18.85
CA LYS A 37 -3.08 -0.58 19.33
C LYS A 37 -2.77 0.59 18.40
N ASP A 38 -1.49 0.77 18.11
CA ASP A 38 -0.98 1.93 17.38
C ASP A 38 -1.47 1.90 15.92
N LEU A 39 -1.55 0.70 15.31
CA LEU A 39 -2.09 0.54 13.96
C LEU A 39 -3.59 0.87 13.91
N LEU A 40 -4.38 0.37 14.86
CA LEU A 40 -5.83 0.64 14.91
C LEU A 40 -6.11 2.13 15.14
N LEU A 41 -5.33 2.79 16.01
CA LEU A 41 -5.40 4.23 16.23
C LEU A 41 -5.01 5.00 14.96
N ALA A 42 -3.95 4.60 14.27
CA ALA A 42 -3.52 5.24 13.02
C ALA A 42 -4.60 5.13 11.93
N ILE A 43 -5.30 3.99 11.83
CA ILE A 43 -6.42 3.85 10.90
C ILE A 43 -7.58 4.75 11.33
N LEU A 44 -7.97 4.72 12.60
CA LEU A 44 -9.07 5.53 13.11
C LEU A 44 -8.82 7.04 12.92
N SER A 45 -7.60 7.52 13.14
CA SER A 45 -7.26 8.95 13.04
C SER A 45 -7.37 9.50 11.62
N GLU A 46 -7.20 8.65 10.60
CA GLU A 46 -7.42 9.00 9.20
C GLU A 46 -8.93 9.11 8.86
N LEU A 47 -9.79 8.48 9.66
CA LEU A 47 -11.22 8.38 9.39
C LEU A 47 -12.06 9.37 10.22
N ILE A 48 -11.65 9.60 11.46
CA ILE A 48 -12.35 10.45 12.43
C ILE A 48 -11.36 11.12 13.41
N PRO A 49 -11.75 12.26 14.02
CA PRO A 49 -11.02 12.82 15.16
C PRO A 49 -10.92 11.82 16.32
N ILE A 50 -9.76 11.76 16.97
CA ILE A 50 -9.50 10.87 18.10
C ILE A 50 -9.65 11.64 19.41
N GLU A 51 -10.59 11.19 20.23
CA GLU A 51 -10.79 11.66 21.59
C GLU A 51 -9.74 11.04 22.54
N GLU A 52 -9.42 11.75 23.62
CA GLU A 52 -8.46 11.26 24.63
C GLU A 52 -8.84 9.88 25.18
N GLU A 53 -10.12 9.66 25.46
CA GLU A 53 -10.63 8.37 25.93
C GLU A 53 -10.45 7.24 24.91
N THR A 54 -10.51 7.56 23.61
CA THR A 54 -10.25 6.57 22.56
C THR A 54 -8.79 6.10 22.60
N SER A 55 -7.84 7.00 22.89
CA SER A 55 -6.42 6.65 22.99
C SER A 55 -6.10 5.71 24.18
N LYS A 56 -6.97 5.70 25.20
CA LYS A 56 -6.83 4.85 26.39
C LYS A 56 -7.38 3.44 26.19
N LEU A 57 -8.17 3.21 25.14
CA LEU A 57 -8.74 1.88 24.83
C LEU A 57 -7.66 0.82 24.54
N ASP A 58 -8.01 -0.43 24.82
CA ASP A 58 -7.24 -1.60 24.41
C ASP A 58 -7.50 -1.97 22.94
N ASP A 59 -6.70 -2.90 22.41
CA ASP A 59 -6.75 -3.32 21.01
C ASP A 59 -8.12 -3.88 20.61
N VAL A 60 -8.80 -4.58 21.53
CA VAL A 60 -10.11 -5.17 21.28
C VAL A 60 -11.13 -4.05 21.10
N LYS A 61 -11.24 -3.15 22.07
CA LYS A 61 -12.19 -2.02 22.03
C LYS A 61 -11.91 -1.07 20.86
N LEU A 62 -10.66 -0.87 20.50
CA LEU A 62 -10.29 -0.10 19.30
C LEU A 62 -10.76 -0.79 18.01
N GLY A 63 -10.56 -2.11 17.91
CA GLY A 63 -11.04 -2.91 16.78
C GLY A 63 -12.57 -2.85 16.67
N GLU A 64 -13.28 -2.93 17.79
CA GLU A 64 -14.74 -2.80 17.82
C GLU A 64 -15.20 -1.39 17.42
N LYS A 65 -14.55 -0.34 17.94
CA LYS A 65 -14.86 1.04 17.57
C LYS A 65 -14.67 1.27 16.07
N LEU A 66 -13.56 0.78 15.50
CA LEU A 66 -13.30 0.85 14.06
C LEU A 66 -14.35 0.08 13.26
N ARG A 67 -14.67 -1.16 13.66
CA ARG A 67 -15.72 -1.97 13.03
C ARG A 67 -17.07 -1.26 13.04
N ASN A 68 -17.50 -0.78 14.20
CA ASN A 68 -18.79 -0.08 14.35
C ASN A 68 -18.83 1.20 13.51
N PHE A 69 -17.72 1.93 13.43
CA PHE A 69 -17.63 3.11 12.57
C PHE A 69 -17.76 2.76 11.08
N LEU A 70 -17.15 1.66 10.63
CA LEU A 70 -17.15 1.25 9.22
C LEU A 70 -18.45 0.56 8.79
N GLN A 71 -19.27 0.12 9.73
CA GLN A 71 -20.51 -0.58 9.46
C GLN A 71 -21.51 0.28 8.66
N GLY A 72 -22.11 -0.29 7.62
CA GLY A 72 -23.03 0.37 6.71
C GLY A 72 -22.36 1.34 5.72
N LYS A 73 -21.02 1.44 5.72
CA LYS A 73 -20.29 2.45 4.95
C LYS A 73 -19.46 1.85 3.83
N ARG A 74 -19.29 2.63 2.77
CA ARG A 74 -18.37 2.33 1.67
C ARG A 74 -17.00 2.94 1.94
N TYR A 75 -16.00 2.11 2.25
CA TYR A 75 -14.66 2.57 2.64
C TYR A 75 -13.52 1.99 1.80
N LEU A 76 -12.41 2.71 1.73
CA LEU A 76 -11.12 2.23 1.18
C LEU A 76 -10.02 2.37 2.23
N ILE A 77 -9.44 1.26 2.69
CA ILE A 77 -8.32 1.31 3.64
C ILE A 77 -7.08 0.71 2.98
N VAL A 78 -6.00 1.48 2.95
CA VAL A 78 -4.70 1.05 2.45
C VAL A 78 -3.78 0.75 3.63
N MET A 79 -3.26 -0.48 3.67
CA MET A 79 -2.21 -0.89 4.61
C MET A 79 -0.92 -1.15 3.84
N ASP A 80 -0.01 -0.18 3.89
CA ASP A 80 1.24 -0.20 3.14
C ASP A 80 2.36 -0.86 3.97
N GLY A 81 2.99 -1.90 3.42
CA GLY A 81 4.16 -2.54 4.04
C GLY A 81 3.86 -3.68 4.99
N VAL A 82 2.76 -4.42 4.82
CA VAL A 82 2.45 -5.58 5.68
C VAL A 82 3.47 -6.70 5.46
N GLU A 83 4.23 -7.08 6.50
CA GLU A 83 5.27 -8.11 6.40
C GLU A 83 4.87 -9.45 7.02
N GLU A 84 4.06 -9.43 8.09
CA GLU A 84 3.68 -10.61 8.87
C GLU A 84 2.24 -11.06 8.62
N THR A 85 2.01 -12.37 8.52
CA THR A 85 0.67 -12.96 8.38
C THR A 85 -0.19 -12.75 9.62
N GLN A 86 0.44 -12.83 10.80
CA GLN A 86 -0.20 -12.65 12.11
C GLN A 86 -1.05 -11.38 12.19
N LEU A 87 -0.59 -10.29 11.57
CA LEU A 87 -1.33 -9.04 11.52
C LEU A 87 -2.69 -9.24 10.86
N TRP A 88 -2.70 -9.81 9.67
CA TRP A 88 -3.91 -10.04 8.90
C TRP A 88 -4.84 -11.04 9.60
N GLU A 89 -4.29 -12.15 10.11
CA GLU A 89 -5.07 -13.17 10.85
C GLU A 89 -5.79 -12.56 12.05
N THR A 90 -5.11 -11.67 12.79
CA THR A 90 -5.70 -11.00 13.94
C THR A 90 -6.81 -10.04 13.54
N LEU A 91 -6.61 -9.24 12.49
CA LEU A 91 -7.62 -8.31 11.97
C LEU A 91 -8.85 -9.06 11.44
N GLU A 92 -8.65 -10.16 10.72
CA GLU A 92 -9.69 -11.02 10.17
C GLU A 92 -10.47 -11.74 11.28
N LYS A 93 -9.77 -12.39 12.23
CA LYS A 93 -10.38 -13.09 13.36
C LYS A 93 -11.27 -12.17 14.20
N ASN A 94 -10.83 -10.93 14.43
CA ASN A 94 -11.57 -9.94 15.20
C ASN A 94 -12.63 -9.19 14.37
N LYS A 95 -12.77 -9.52 13.08
CA LYS A 95 -13.72 -8.91 12.14
C LYS A 95 -13.63 -7.39 12.12
N VAL A 96 -12.42 -6.84 12.19
CA VAL A 96 -12.18 -5.39 12.30
C VAL A 96 -12.79 -4.63 11.12
N PHE A 97 -12.74 -5.22 9.92
CA PHE A 97 -13.27 -4.63 8.70
C PHE A 97 -14.55 -5.34 8.27
N PRO A 98 -15.75 -4.75 8.49
CA PRO A 98 -17.01 -5.35 8.10
C PRO A 98 -17.17 -5.32 6.57
N ASN A 99 -17.61 -6.43 5.97
CA ASN A 99 -17.89 -6.51 4.53
C ASN A 99 -19.38 -6.78 4.28
N GLU A 100 -20.17 -5.71 4.28
CA GLU A 100 -21.63 -5.76 4.05
C GLU A 100 -21.98 -5.52 2.56
N LYS A 101 -21.03 -5.78 1.65
CA LYS A 101 -21.18 -5.64 0.19
C LYS A 101 -21.52 -4.22 -0.31
N HIS A 102 -21.25 -3.18 0.50
CA HIS A 102 -21.37 -1.77 0.10
C HIS A 102 -20.25 -1.24 -0.83
N GLY A 103 -19.49 -2.14 -1.47
CA GLY A 103 -18.40 -1.74 -2.36
C GLY A 103 -17.09 -1.35 -1.66
N SER A 104 -16.95 -1.63 -0.36
CA SER A 104 -15.72 -1.37 0.42
C SER A 104 -14.53 -2.19 -0.10
N ARG A 105 -13.32 -1.67 0.09
CA ARG A 105 -12.07 -2.27 -0.40
C ARG A 105 -10.96 -2.13 0.65
N LEU A 106 -10.14 -3.17 0.73
CA LEU A 106 -8.86 -3.16 1.43
C LEU A 106 -7.76 -3.31 0.37
N LEU A 107 -6.75 -2.45 0.43
CA LEU A 107 -5.57 -2.53 -0.42
C LEU A 107 -4.34 -2.74 0.45
N LEU A 108 -3.67 -3.88 0.27
CA LEU A 108 -2.46 -4.20 1.00
C LEU A 108 -1.27 -4.15 0.06
N THR A 109 -0.16 -3.57 0.52
CA THR A 109 1.14 -3.79 -0.12
C THR A 109 1.98 -4.71 0.76
N THR A 110 2.62 -5.70 0.15
CA THR A 110 3.47 -6.65 0.87
C THR A 110 4.60 -7.17 -0.02
N ARG A 111 5.73 -7.53 0.61
CA ARG A 111 6.81 -8.30 -0.03
C ARG A 111 6.59 -9.80 0.14
N SER A 112 5.79 -10.20 1.12
CA SER A 112 5.53 -11.59 1.48
C SER A 112 4.44 -12.19 0.60
N LYS A 113 4.77 -13.27 -0.11
CA LYS A 113 3.77 -14.04 -0.86
C LYS A 113 2.73 -14.68 0.07
N ASN A 114 3.14 -15.08 1.28
CA ASN A 114 2.27 -15.70 2.27
C ASN A 114 1.21 -14.71 2.79
N VAL A 115 1.60 -13.47 3.07
CA VAL A 115 0.64 -12.41 3.41
C VAL A 115 -0.33 -12.17 2.25
N ALA A 116 0.18 -12.08 1.02
CA ALA A 116 -0.68 -11.85 -0.15
C ALA A 116 -1.69 -13.00 -0.39
N SER A 117 -1.27 -14.25 -0.23
CA SER A 117 -2.15 -15.41 -0.38
C SER A 117 -3.16 -15.52 0.75
N LEU A 118 -2.78 -15.18 1.98
CA LEU A 118 -3.66 -15.24 3.13
C LEU A 118 -4.72 -14.11 3.08
N ALA A 119 -4.30 -12.88 2.76
CA ALA A 119 -5.18 -11.73 2.78
C ALA A 119 -6.15 -11.65 1.59
N SER A 120 -5.93 -12.47 0.55
CA SER A 120 -6.75 -12.45 -0.66
C SER A 120 -7.68 -13.65 -0.74
N SER A 121 -8.97 -13.38 -0.95
CA SER A 121 -9.96 -14.44 -1.23
C SER A 121 -9.77 -15.12 -2.60
N SER A 122 -8.90 -14.60 -3.47
CA SER A 122 -8.62 -15.17 -4.80
C SER A 122 -7.25 -14.73 -5.33
N SER A 123 -6.56 -15.61 -6.06
CA SER A 123 -5.30 -15.28 -6.75
C SER A 123 -5.45 -14.14 -7.76
N SER A 124 -6.63 -13.98 -8.37
CA SER A 124 -6.94 -12.91 -9.33
C SER A 124 -6.83 -11.49 -8.75
N ARG A 125 -6.91 -11.34 -7.42
CA ARG A 125 -6.80 -10.06 -6.73
C ARG A 125 -5.37 -9.75 -6.28
N ILE A 126 -4.43 -10.66 -6.51
CA ILE A 126 -3.02 -10.46 -6.18
C ILE A 126 -2.30 -9.88 -7.39
N HIS A 127 -1.88 -8.63 -7.29
CA HIS A 127 -1.07 -8.00 -8.34
C HIS A 127 0.43 -8.12 -8.02
N ASN A 128 1.12 -9.03 -8.71
CA ASN A 128 2.56 -9.18 -8.55
C ASN A 128 3.33 -8.22 -9.45
N ILE A 129 3.73 -7.07 -8.91
CA ILE A 129 4.57 -6.11 -9.63
C ILE A 129 5.93 -6.74 -9.94
N GLN A 130 6.25 -6.78 -11.24
CA GLN A 130 7.54 -7.22 -11.77
C GLN A 130 8.53 -6.04 -11.85
N PRO A 131 9.84 -6.31 -11.85
CA PRO A 131 10.83 -5.32 -12.26
C PRO A 131 10.50 -4.76 -13.65
N LEU A 132 10.95 -3.53 -13.90
CA LEU A 132 10.82 -2.88 -15.21
C LEU A 132 11.57 -3.69 -16.28
N ASP A 133 11.01 -3.71 -17.50
CA ASP A 133 11.73 -4.16 -18.70
C ASP A 133 12.78 -3.12 -19.15
N ASP A 134 13.58 -3.44 -20.16
CA ASP A 134 14.71 -2.59 -20.56
C ASP A 134 14.24 -1.24 -21.11
N GLU A 135 13.11 -1.22 -21.80
CA GLU A 135 12.46 -0.02 -22.31
C GLU A 135 12.02 0.89 -21.16
N ALA A 136 11.26 0.37 -20.19
CA ALA A 136 10.75 1.15 -19.07
C ALA A 136 11.86 1.57 -18.09
N LYS A 137 12.93 0.79 -17.96
CA LYS A 137 14.14 1.20 -17.21
C LYS A 137 14.74 2.46 -17.80
N TRP A 138 14.93 2.48 -19.14
CA TRP A 138 15.49 3.64 -19.82
C TRP A 138 14.54 4.84 -19.74
N GLU A 139 13.26 4.66 -20.02
CA GLU A 139 12.26 5.72 -19.95
C GLU A 139 12.23 6.38 -18.56
N LEU A 140 12.25 5.55 -17.51
CA LEU A 140 12.27 6.05 -16.14
C LEU A 140 13.56 6.82 -15.84
N LEU A 141 14.73 6.30 -16.24
CA LEU A 141 16.01 6.98 -16.02
C LEU A 141 16.08 8.32 -16.76
N GLU A 142 15.69 8.34 -18.02
CA GLU A 142 15.65 9.54 -18.85
C GLU A 142 14.77 10.61 -18.19
N LYS A 143 13.57 10.22 -17.75
CA LYS A 143 12.65 11.12 -17.05
C LYS A 143 13.18 11.61 -15.69
N LEU A 144 13.90 10.78 -14.94
CA LEU A 144 14.46 11.19 -13.64
C LEU A 144 15.59 12.20 -13.80
N VAL A 145 16.44 12.02 -14.80
CA VAL A 145 17.63 12.87 -15.03
C VAL A 145 17.28 14.14 -15.78
N PHE A 146 16.51 14.04 -16.87
CA PHE A 146 16.24 15.14 -17.79
C PHE A 146 14.83 15.76 -17.61
N LYS A 147 13.96 15.15 -16.80
CA LYS A 147 12.58 15.62 -16.54
C LYS A 147 11.77 15.78 -17.82
N ASP A 148 11.49 17.02 -18.22
CA ASP A 148 10.71 17.37 -19.41
C ASP A 148 11.62 17.61 -20.63
N GLU A 149 12.94 17.64 -20.43
CA GLU A 149 13.93 17.73 -21.50
C GLU A 149 14.29 16.33 -22.04
N LYS A 150 14.73 16.29 -23.30
CA LYS A 150 15.21 15.04 -23.92
C LYS A 150 16.67 14.79 -23.56
N CYS A 151 17.04 13.52 -23.40
CA CYS A 151 18.44 13.14 -23.26
C CYS A 151 19.25 13.57 -24.51
N PRO A 152 20.39 14.26 -24.36
CA PRO A 152 21.30 14.54 -25.46
C PRO A 152 21.73 13.24 -26.17
N GLN A 153 21.74 13.22 -27.51
CA GLN A 153 22.00 12.00 -28.30
C GLN A 153 23.30 11.29 -27.91
N GLY A 154 24.35 12.04 -27.57
CA GLY A 154 25.64 11.47 -27.14
C GLY A 154 25.60 10.71 -25.81
N LEU A 155 24.59 10.96 -24.97
CA LEU A 155 24.45 10.33 -23.65
C LEU A 155 23.49 9.14 -23.65
N VAL A 156 22.64 8.98 -24.69
CA VAL A 156 21.62 7.92 -24.75
C VAL A 156 22.23 6.53 -24.58
N LYS A 157 23.35 6.24 -25.26
CA LYS A 157 24.02 4.94 -25.17
C LYS A 157 24.52 4.66 -23.74
N LEU A 158 25.16 5.65 -23.11
CA LEU A 158 25.67 5.54 -21.74
C LEU A 158 24.52 5.40 -20.74
N GLY A 159 23.47 6.19 -20.91
CA GLY A 159 22.28 6.15 -20.06
C GLY A 159 21.58 4.78 -20.10
N LYS A 160 21.41 4.18 -21.28
CA LYS A 160 20.89 2.81 -21.40
C LYS A 160 21.78 1.78 -20.70
N GLN A 161 23.11 1.92 -20.79
CA GLN A 161 24.05 1.04 -20.07
C GLN A 161 23.99 1.21 -18.54
N ILE A 162 23.67 2.40 -18.04
CA ILE A 162 23.43 2.62 -16.62
C ILE A 162 22.11 1.95 -16.21
N ALA A 163 21.05 2.15 -17.00
CA ALA A 163 19.72 1.61 -16.71
C ALA A 163 19.71 0.08 -16.59
N THR A 164 20.48 -0.63 -17.42
CA THR A 164 20.58 -2.11 -17.35
C THR A 164 21.24 -2.61 -16.06
N LYS A 165 22.12 -1.82 -15.42
CA LYS A 165 22.77 -2.19 -14.15
C LYS A 165 21.82 -2.15 -12.95
N CYS A 166 20.66 -1.50 -13.06
CA CYS A 166 19.73 -1.29 -11.95
C CYS A 166 18.70 -2.44 -11.75
N ALA A 167 18.87 -3.57 -12.46
CA ALA A 167 18.03 -4.77 -12.34
C ALA A 167 16.51 -4.53 -12.46
N GLY A 168 16.09 -3.46 -13.12
CA GLY A 168 14.68 -3.10 -13.27
C GLY A 168 14.01 -2.58 -11.99
N LEU A 169 14.77 -2.20 -10.96
CA LEU A 169 14.22 -1.65 -9.73
C LEU A 169 14.13 -0.12 -9.82
N PRO A 170 12.92 0.48 -9.79
CA PRO A 170 12.76 1.93 -9.76
C PRO A 170 13.57 2.63 -8.65
N LEU A 171 13.73 1.97 -7.50
CA LEU A 171 14.52 2.51 -6.39
C LEU A 171 16.02 2.64 -6.71
N ALA A 172 16.57 1.75 -7.54
CA ALA A 172 17.99 1.78 -7.91
C ALA A 172 18.29 2.78 -9.04
N LEU A 173 17.27 3.36 -9.65
CA LEU A 173 17.38 4.39 -10.69
C LEU A 173 17.28 5.82 -10.14
N LYS A 174 16.97 5.96 -8.84
CA LYS A 174 16.85 7.24 -8.14
C LYS A 174 18.16 7.67 -7.49
#